data_AF-E4UYV7-F1
#
_entry.id   AF-E4UYV7-F1
#
_cell.length_a   1.000
_cell.length_b   1.000
_cell.length_c   1.000
_cell.angle_alpha   90.00
_cell.angle_beta   90.00
_cell.angle_gamma   90.00
#
_symmetry.space_group_name_H-M   'P 1'
#
loop_
_entity.id
_entity.type
_entity.pdbx_description
1 polymer ?
#
loop_
_entity_poly.entity_id
_entity_poly.type
_entity_poly.pdbx_seq_one_letter_code
_entity_poly.pdbx_strand_id
1 'polypeptide(L)'
;MGSVMTDTPIDVKGKDTLNITVEFTGGLEMLFSNERVHKIALPSRDPNGSIANISYLVKYLIENVMKDPRKELFVVDDAVRPGILVLINDADWELEGEDAYEIAKGDNILFVSTLHGG
;
A
#
# COMPACT_ATOMS: atom_id res chain seq x y z
N MET A 1 -14.02 21.65 -48.79
CA MET A 1 -12.92 22.04 -47.88
C MET A 1 -12.68 20.90 -46.92
N GLY A 2 -11.43 20.43 -46.85
CA GLY A 2 -11.04 19.19 -46.19
C GLY A 2 -11.21 19.22 -44.68
N SER A 3 -11.51 18.04 -44.15
CA SER A 3 -11.50 17.70 -42.74
C SER A 3 -10.08 17.66 -42.16
N VAL A 4 -10.03 17.57 -40.83
CA VAL A 4 -8.94 17.21 -39.91
C VAL A 4 -7.77 18.19 -39.71
N MET A 5 -7.57 18.57 -38.44
CA MET A 5 -6.38 18.20 -37.63
C MET A 5 -6.39 19.00 -36.31
N THR A 6 -6.62 18.32 -35.19
CA THR A 6 -5.57 18.00 -34.22
C THR A 6 -6.04 16.79 -33.44
N ASP A 7 -5.68 15.62 -33.97
CA ASP A 7 -5.55 14.39 -33.21
C ASP A 7 -4.60 14.68 -32.05
N THR A 8 -5.14 14.73 -30.83
CA THR A 8 -4.28 14.70 -29.65
C THR A 8 -3.83 13.25 -29.52
N PRO A 9 -2.53 12.93 -29.53
CA PRO A 9 -2.10 11.57 -29.30
C PRO A 9 -2.59 11.15 -27.91
N ILE A 10 -3.52 10.20 -27.87
CA ILE A 10 -3.83 9.44 -26.65
C ILE A 10 -2.65 8.50 -26.46
N ASP A 11 -1.56 9.07 -25.93
CA ASP A 11 -0.39 8.30 -25.56
C ASP A 11 -0.70 7.51 -24.28
N VAL A 12 -0.98 6.21 -24.51
CA VAL A 12 -0.54 5.04 -23.73
C VAL A 12 -0.51 5.10 -22.20
N LYS A 13 -1.40 4.30 -21.56
CA LYS A 13 -1.20 3.60 -20.25
C LYS A 13 -0.08 4.19 -19.36
N GLY A 14 -0.25 5.42 -18.89
CA GLY A 14 0.55 5.95 -17.80
C GLY A 14 0.20 5.15 -16.55
N LYS A 15 1.14 4.37 -16.02
CA LYS A 15 1.04 3.83 -14.67
C LYS A 15 1.11 5.00 -13.70
N ASP A 16 0.00 5.71 -13.51
CA ASP A 16 -0.08 6.72 -12.47
C ASP A 16 0.25 6.05 -11.14
N THR A 17 1.16 6.64 -10.38
CA THR A 17 1.59 6.12 -9.09
C THR A 17 1.30 7.12 -7.99
N LEU A 18 0.96 6.58 -6.83
CA LEU A 18 0.76 7.27 -5.58
C LEU A 18 2.07 7.15 -4.79
N ASN A 19 2.75 8.28 -4.63
CA ASN A 19 3.90 8.35 -3.74
C ASN A 19 3.37 8.44 -2.30
N ILE A 20 3.60 7.39 -1.53
CA ILE A 20 3.16 7.27 -0.14
C ILE A 20 4.32 6.86 0.75
N THR A 21 4.13 7.05 2.05
CA THR A 21 5.05 6.57 3.08
C THR A 21 4.39 5.38 3.79
N VAL A 22 5.13 4.29 3.94
CA VAL A 22 4.72 3.13 4.73
C VAL A 22 5.71 2.94 5.86
N GLU A 23 5.22 2.85 7.09
CA GLU A 23 6.02 2.65 8.27
C GLU A 23 5.72 1.29 8.93
N PHE A 24 6.75 0.64 9.46
CA PHE A 24 6.64 -0.62 10.20
C PHE A 24 7.28 -0.47 11.58
N THR A 25 6.57 -0.89 12.62
CA THR A 25 7.08 -0.88 13.99
C THR A 25 6.62 -2.12 14.78
N GLY A 26 7.15 -2.30 15.98
CA GLY A 26 6.83 -3.46 16.82
C GLY A 26 7.49 -4.75 16.33
N GLY A 27 8.65 -4.64 15.66
CA GLY A 27 9.39 -5.77 15.10
C GLY A 27 9.00 -6.15 13.67
N LEU A 28 7.98 -5.51 13.10
CA LEU A 28 7.59 -5.74 11.70
C LEU A 28 8.63 -5.25 10.71
N GLU A 29 9.41 -4.22 11.06
CA GLU A 29 10.51 -3.70 10.23
C GLU A 29 11.51 -4.79 9.83
N MET A 30 11.63 -5.86 10.63
CA MET A 30 12.50 -7.00 10.33
C MET A 30 12.10 -7.74 9.05
N LEU A 31 10.81 -7.73 8.71
CA LEU A 31 10.29 -8.35 7.49
C LEU A 31 10.64 -7.52 6.23
N PHE A 32 10.96 -6.24 6.43
CA PHE A 32 11.16 -5.24 5.39
C PHE A 32 12.59 -4.67 5.42
N SER A 33 13.60 -5.55 5.50
CA SER A 33 15.03 -5.18 5.47
C SER A 33 15.53 -4.41 6.70
N ASN A 34 14.87 -4.55 7.85
CA ASN A 34 15.14 -3.77 9.07
C ASN A 34 15.01 -2.25 8.85
N GLU A 35 14.27 -1.82 7.82
CA GLU A 35 13.98 -0.42 7.56
C GLU A 35 12.59 -0.09 8.12
N ARG A 36 12.52 0.99 8.90
CA ARG A 36 11.28 1.42 9.54
C ARG A 36 10.36 2.14 8.55
N VAL A 37 10.92 2.93 7.64
CA VAL A 37 10.19 3.88 6.79
C VAL A 37 10.48 3.56 5.35
N HIS A 38 9.46 3.23 4.56
CA HIS A 38 9.57 2.98 3.13
C HIS A 38 8.80 4.03 2.35
N LYS A 39 9.48 4.70 1.41
CA LYS A 39 8.82 5.53 0.40
C LYS A 39 8.53 4.68 -0.81
N ILE A 40 7.26 4.47 -1.11
CA ILE A 40 6.84 3.60 -2.21
C ILE A 40 6.04 4.39 -3.25
N ALA A 41 6.22 4.01 -4.51
CA ALA A 41 5.42 4.48 -5.63
C ALA A 41 4.39 3.39 -5.97
N LEU A 42 3.26 3.40 -5.26
CA LEU A 42 2.19 2.42 -5.42
C LEU A 42 1.41 2.72 -6.72
N PRO A 43 1.11 1.75 -7.60
CA PRO A 43 0.20 1.99 -8.72
C PRO A 43 -1.14 2.53 -8.24
N SER A 44 -1.69 3.57 -8.88
CA SER A 44 -2.96 4.19 -8.47
C SER A 44 -4.17 3.27 -8.66
N ARG A 45 -3.98 2.16 -9.38
CA ARG A 45 -4.98 1.14 -9.63
C ARG A 45 -4.42 -0.26 -9.43
N ASP A 46 -5.26 -1.14 -8.94
CA ASP A 46 -4.97 -2.57 -8.83
C ASP A 46 -4.92 -3.25 -10.23
N PRO A 47 -4.51 -4.53 -10.33
CA PRO A 47 -4.49 -5.25 -11.60
C PRO A 47 -5.86 -5.39 -12.29
N ASN A 48 -6.96 -5.23 -11.55
CA ASN A 48 -8.33 -5.27 -12.07
C ASN A 48 -8.83 -3.90 -12.55
N GLY A 49 -8.05 -2.84 -12.32
CA GLY A 49 -8.40 -1.45 -12.69
C GLY A 49 -9.14 -0.67 -11.60
N SER A 50 -9.39 -1.27 -10.43
CA SER A 50 -9.98 -0.60 -9.27
C SER A 50 -9.00 0.38 -8.63
N ILE A 51 -9.50 1.37 -7.90
CA ILE A 51 -8.65 2.33 -7.17
C ILE A 51 -7.82 1.56 -6.13
N ALA A 52 -6.56 1.95 -5.97
CA ALA A 52 -5.66 1.35 -4.99
C ALA A 52 -6.18 1.58 -3.57
N ASN A 53 -6.40 0.49 -2.83
CA ASN A 53 -6.83 0.51 -1.44
C ASN A 53 -5.80 -0.19 -0.53
N ILE A 54 -6.06 -0.20 0.79
CA ILE A 54 -5.19 -0.85 1.78
C ILE A 54 -5.04 -2.36 1.48
N SER A 55 -6.11 -3.04 1.10
CA SER A 55 -6.08 -4.44 0.65
C SER A 55 -5.08 -4.68 -0.49
N TYR A 56 -5.04 -3.79 -1.49
CA TYR A 56 -4.06 -3.84 -2.57
C TYR A 56 -2.64 -3.50 -2.10
N LEU A 57 -2.49 -2.49 -1.24
CA LEU A 57 -1.20 -2.13 -0.65
C LEU A 57 -0.55 -3.31 0.08
N VAL A 58 -1.31 -4.03 0.90
CA VAL A 58 -0.79 -5.20 1.64
C VAL A 58 -0.23 -6.26 0.69
N LYS A 59 -0.96 -6.58 -0.39
CA LYS A 59 -0.49 -7.50 -1.44
C LYS A 59 0.78 -6.98 -2.11
N TYR A 60 0.78 -5.69 -2.48
CA TYR A 60 1.94 -5.06 -3.10
C TYR A 60 3.19 -5.11 -2.20
N LEU A 61 3.03 -4.86 -0.89
CA LEU A 61 4.12 -4.90 0.08
C LEU A 61 4.74 -6.30 0.17
N ILE A 62 3.92 -7.36 0.23
CA ILE A 62 4.40 -8.74 0.28
C ILE A 62 5.16 -9.11 -0.99
N GLU A 63 4.62 -8.75 -2.15
CA GLU A 63 5.17 -9.15 -3.44
C GLU A 63 6.44 -8.38 -3.82
N ASN A 64 6.55 -7.10 -3.43
CA ASN A 64 7.58 -6.20 -3.96
C ASN A 64 8.56 -5.68 -2.89
N VAL A 65 8.11 -5.50 -1.66
CA VAL A 65 8.88 -4.79 -0.61
C VAL A 65 9.45 -5.76 0.42
N MET A 66 8.65 -6.72 0.90
CA MET A 66 9.04 -7.70 1.90
C MET A 66 10.24 -8.53 1.41
N LYS A 67 11.20 -8.77 2.31
CA LYS A 67 12.41 -9.56 2.05
C LYS A 67 12.50 -10.85 2.86
N ASP A 68 11.74 -10.93 3.95
CA ASP A 68 11.64 -12.13 4.76
C ASP A 68 10.57 -13.09 4.20
N PRO A 69 10.83 -14.41 4.11
CA PRO A 69 9.86 -15.36 3.60
C PRO A 69 8.66 -15.60 4.54
N ARG A 70 8.73 -15.20 5.81
CA ARG A 70 7.70 -15.45 6.84
C ARG A 70 6.53 -14.48 6.75
N LYS A 71 5.85 -14.48 5.59
CA LYS A 71 4.68 -13.62 5.32
C LYS A 71 3.55 -13.78 6.34
N GLU A 72 3.43 -14.95 6.95
CA GLU A 72 2.44 -15.29 7.98
C GLU A 72 2.59 -14.46 9.27
N LEU A 73 3.72 -13.77 9.46
CA LEU A 73 3.91 -12.82 10.56
C LEU A 73 3.24 -11.46 10.28
N PHE A 74 2.94 -11.17 9.01
CA PHE A 74 2.33 -9.92 8.56
C PHE A 74 0.87 -10.11 8.10
N VAL A 75 0.55 -11.23 7.43
CA VAL A 75 -0.79 -11.51 6.89
C VAL A 75 -1.30 -12.92 7.19
N VAL A 76 -2.62 -13.06 7.29
CA VAL A 76 -3.35 -14.33 7.39
C VAL A 76 -4.57 -14.24 6.48
N ASP A 77 -4.83 -15.28 5.68
CA ASP A 77 -5.96 -15.33 4.73
C ASP A 77 -6.06 -14.08 3.83
N ASP A 78 -4.90 -13.63 3.32
CA ASP A 78 -4.73 -12.42 2.50
C ASP A 78 -5.13 -11.09 3.15
N ALA A 79 -5.39 -11.07 4.45
CA ALA A 79 -5.66 -9.89 5.26
C ALA A 79 -4.54 -9.60 6.27
N VAL A 80 -4.48 -8.37 6.79
CA VAL A 80 -3.55 -7.99 7.85
C VAL A 80 -3.75 -8.90 9.06
N ARG A 81 -2.66 -9.47 9.59
CA ARG A 81 -2.71 -10.41 10.71
C ARG A 81 -3.32 -9.75 11.95
N PRO A 82 -4.25 -10.41 12.68
CA PRO A 82 -4.76 -9.91 13.95
C PRO A 82 -3.63 -9.59 14.95
N GLY A 83 -3.77 -8.47 15.65
CA GLY A 83 -2.73 -7.92 16.53
C GLY A 83 -1.66 -7.08 15.81
N ILE A 84 -1.91 -6.72 14.55
CA ILE A 84 -1.28 -5.58 13.89
C ILE A 84 -2.31 -4.46 13.84
N LEU A 85 -1.95 -3.30 14.38
CA LEU A 85 -2.72 -2.07 14.25
C LEU A 85 -2.28 -1.33 12.99
N VAL A 86 -3.23 -0.73 12.27
CA VAL A 86 -2.96 0.08 11.08
C VAL A 86 -3.45 1.49 11.34
N LEU A 87 -2.57 2.47 11.15
CA LEU A 87 -2.91 3.89 11.20
C LEU A 87 -2.74 4.52 9.83
N ILE A 88 -3.71 5.33 9.43
CA ILE A 88 -3.69 6.11 8.19
C ILE A 88 -3.62 7.58 8.60
N ASN A 89 -2.52 8.25 8.27
CA ASN A 89 -2.26 9.64 8.66
C ASN A 89 -2.47 9.89 10.17
N ASP A 90 -1.93 9.00 11.01
CA ASP A 90 -2.08 8.99 12.47
C ASP A 90 -3.51 8.75 13.00
N ALA A 91 -4.48 8.45 12.12
CA ALA A 91 -5.84 8.06 12.48
C ALA A 91 -6.01 6.53 12.46
N ASP A 92 -6.88 6.01 13.33
CA ASP A 92 -7.21 4.59 13.38
C ASP A 92 -7.98 4.18 12.11
N TRP A 93 -7.47 3.17 11.39
CA TRP A 93 -8.06 2.73 10.12
C TRP A 93 -9.52 2.24 10.24
N GLU A 94 -9.96 1.83 11.43
CA GLU A 94 -11.33 1.39 11.69
C GLU A 94 -12.34 2.52 11.43
N LEU A 95 -11.88 3.78 11.52
CA LEU A 95 -12.69 4.97 11.23
C LEU A 95 -12.60 5.42 9.77
N GLU A 96 -11.59 4.94 9.03
CA GLU A 96 -11.27 5.36 7.66
C GLU A 96 -11.74 4.34 6.61
N GLY A 97 -12.39 3.25 7.02
CA GLY A 97 -12.89 2.21 6.11
C GLY A 97 -11.95 1.01 5.96
N GLU A 98 -11.00 0.84 6.88
CA GLU A 98 -10.16 -0.34 7.04
C GLU A 98 -9.43 -0.75 5.74
N ASP A 99 -9.68 -1.97 5.26
CA ASP A 99 -9.04 -2.55 4.09
C ASP A 99 -9.51 -1.91 2.77
N ALA A 100 -10.69 -1.28 2.80
CA ALA A 100 -11.33 -0.64 1.66
C ALA A 100 -10.94 0.85 1.48
N TYR A 101 -10.21 1.46 2.43
CA TYR A 101 -9.76 2.84 2.31
C TYR A 101 -8.98 3.05 0.99
N GLU A 102 -9.43 4.02 0.19
CA GLU A 102 -8.79 4.40 -1.07
C GLU A 102 -7.56 5.28 -0.79
N ILE A 103 -6.39 4.79 -1.15
CA ILE A 103 -5.12 5.45 -0.85
C ILE A 103 -4.96 6.71 -1.69
N ALA A 104 -4.53 7.79 -1.04
CA ALA A 104 -4.23 9.05 -1.68
C ALA A 104 -2.71 9.30 -1.74
N LYS A 105 -2.31 10.16 -2.68
CA LYS A 105 -0.92 10.60 -2.79
C LYS A 105 -0.52 11.37 -1.54
N GLY A 106 0.61 11.01 -0.95
CA GLY A 106 1.15 11.65 0.24
C GLY A 106 0.71 11.02 1.56
N ASP A 107 -0.15 9.99 1.53
CA ASP A 107 -0.56 9.28 2.73
C ASP A 107 0.63 8.66 3.47
N ASN A 108 0.51 8.65 4.80
CA ASN A 108 1.34 7.86 5.68
C ASN A 108 0.53 6.67 6.22
N ILE A 109 0.99 5.45 5.98
CA ILE A 109 0.36 4.23 6.47
C ILE A 109 1.33 3.54 7.44
N LEU A 110 0.97 3.44 8.71
CA LEU A 110 1.79 2.83 9.74
C LEU A 110 1.21 1.49 10.19
N PHE A 111 2.02 0.43 10.13
CA PHE A 111 1.72 -0.89 10.67
C PHE A 111 2.47 -1.09 11.99
N VAL A 112 1.76 -1.43 13.06
CA VAL A 112 2.33 -1.65 14.40
C VAL A 112 1.96 -3.04 14.88
N SER A 113 2.93 -3.94 15.09
CA SER A 113 2.63 -5.20 15.78
C SER A 113 2.54 -4.98 17.29
N THR A 114 1.42 -5.36 17.88
CA THR A 114 1.20 -5.33 19.35
C THR A 114 1.48 -6.67 20.02
N LEU A 115 1.73 -7.72 19.23
CA LEU A 115 1.92 -9.10 19.71
C LEU A 115 3.38 -9.46 20.02
N HIS A 116 4.37 -8.76 19.48
CA HIS A 116 5.78 -9.16 19.58
C HIS A 116 6.59 -8.45 20.68
N GLY A 117 5.91 -7.83 21.65
CA GLY A 117 6.55 -7.22 22.83
C GLY A 117 6.79 -8.22 23.95
N GLY A 118 7.85 -9.03 23.83
CA GLY A 118 8.39 -9.88 24.90
C GLY A 118 9.89 -9.68 25.04
#